data_AF-G5Q5H4-F1
#
_entry.id   AF-G5Q5H4-F1
#
_cell.length_a   1.000
_cell.length_b   1.000
_cell.length_c   1.000
_cell.angle_alpha   90.00
_cell.angle_beta   90.00
_cell.angle_gamma   90.00
#
_symmetry.space_group_name_H-M   'P 1'
#
loop_
_entity.id
_entity.type
_entity.pdbx_description
1 polymer ?
#
loop_
_entity_poly.entity_id
_entity_poly.type
_entity_poly.pdbx_seq_one_letter_code
_entity_poly.pdbx_strand_id
1 'polypeptide(L)' 'MDVGTIMDNSDCTASYSRVFATRAEAEETLAALTEKARSVESEPCQITPTFTEESEGVRLDIDFVFACEAETLIFQLGLR' A
#
# COMPACT_ATOMS: atom_id res chain seq x y z
N MET A 1 17.02 5.56 -2.03
CA MET A 1 16.11 6.02 -0.98
C MET A 1 14.94 6.66 -1.70
N ASP A 2 14.03 5.85 -2.21
CA ASP A 2 12.80 6.31 -2.85
C ASP A 2 11.77 6.55 -1.75
N VAL A 3 11.57 7.81 -1.43
CA VAL A 3 10.57 8.29 -0.49
C VAL A 3 9.24 8.44 -1.23
N GLY A 4 8.54 7.32 -1.41
CA GLY A 4 7.13 7.32 -1.81
C GLY A 4 6.26 7.74 -0.62
N THR A 5 6.22 9.05 -0.35
CA THR A 5 5.24 9.80 0.43
C THR A 5 4.51 9.05 1.57
N ILE A 6 5.17 8.92 2.72
CA ILE A 6 4.47 8.68 4.00
C ILE A 6 3.96 10.04 4.49
N MET A 7 2.73 10.44 4.18
CA MET A 7 2.08 11.52 4.94
C MET A 7 0.56 11.57 4.73
N ASP A 8 -0.18 10.70 5.41
CA ASP A 8 -1.40 11.13 6.11
C ASP A 8 -1.63 10.21 7.32
N ASN A 9 -1.24 10.68 8.50
CA ASN A 9 -1.46 10.01 9.77
C ASN A 9 -2.87 10.35 10.27
N SER A 10 -3.90 9.97 9.51
CA SER A 10 -5.13 9.53 10.17
C SER A 10 -4.78 8.21 10.84
N ASP A 11 -4.92 8.08 12.17
CA ASP A 11 -4.30 7.07 13.04
C ASP A 11 -4.36 5.59 12.58
N CYS A 12 -5.12 5.23 11.54
CA CYS A 12 -5.24 3.86 11.03
C CYS A 12 -4.87 3.68 9.54
N THR A 13 -4.31 4.69 8.86
CA THR A 13 -3.98 4.61 7.43
C THR A 13 -2.49 4.40 7.16
N ALA A 14 -2.16 3.46 6.27
CA ALA A 14 -0.84 3.31 5.67
C ALA A 14 -0.94 3.49 4.15
N SER A 15 -0.05 4.30 3.57
CA SER A 15 -0.02 4.54 2.13
C SER A 15 1.23 3.93 1.50
N TYR A 16 1.09 3.40 0.28
CA TYR A 16 2.17 2.87 -0.54
C TYR A 16 2.12 3.53 -1.92
N SER A 17 3.26 4.02 -2.41
CA SER A 17 3.39 4.59 -3.75
C SER A 17 4.67 4.11 -4.41
N ARG A 18 4.55 3.54 -5.62
CA ARG A 18 5.69 3.11 -6.42
C ARG A 18 5.38 3.12 -7.92
N VAL A 19 6.37 3.48 -8.72
CA VAL A 19 6.34 3.33 -10.18
C VAL A 19 6.92 1.97 -10.56
N PHE A 20 6.20 1.25 -11.42
CA PHE A 20 6.56 -0.03 -12.00
C PHE A 20 6.73 0.10 -13.50
N ALA A 21 7.57 -0.74 -14.11
CA ALA A 21 7.73 -0.73 -15.56
C ALA A 21 6.48 -1.22 -16.29
N THR A 22 5.72 -2.15 -15.68
CA THR A 22 4.51 -2.71 -16.26
C THR A 22 3.34 -2.78 -15.27
N ARG A 23 2.12 -2.78 -15.81
CA ARG A 23 0.89 -3.02 -15.03
C ARG A 23 0.89 -4.38 -14.34
N ALA A 24 1.45 -5.40 -14.97
CA ALA A 24 1.53 -6.74 -14.38
C ALA A 24 2.36 -6.74 -13.09
N GLU A 25 3.51 -6.06 -13.07
CA GLU A 25 4.34 -5.93 -11.85
C GLU A 25 3.64 -5.15 -10.73
N ALA A 26 2.89 -4.10 -11.11
CA ALA A 26 2.09 -3.34 -10.18
C ALA A 26 0.94 -4.20 -9.58
N GLU A 27 0.26 -4.99 -10.41
CA GLU A 27 -0.80 -5.91 -9.97
C GLU A 27 -0.27 -7.05 -9.09
N GLU A 28 0.90 -7.61 -9.39
CA GLU A 28 1.58 -8.59 -8.53
C GLU A 28 1.92 -7.98 -7.17
N THR A 29 2.45 -6.75 -7.17
CA THR A 29 2.77 -6.05 -5.91
C THR A 29 1.51 -5.74 -5.12
N LEU A 30 0.43 -5.29 -5.77
CA LEU A 30 -0.87 -5.07 -5.13
C LEU A 30 -1.38 -6.35 -4.47
N ALA A 31 -1.28 -7.50 -5.15
CA ALA A 31 -1.70 -8.79 -4.60
C ALA A 31 -0.88 -9.17 -3.36
N ALA A 32 0.45 -9.04 -3.44
CA ALA A 32 1.35 -9.33 -2.32
C ALA A 32 1.08 -8.41 -1.10
N LEU A 33 0.90 -7.11 -1.33
CA LEU A 33 0.58 -6.15 -0.27
C LEU A 33 -0.81 -6.39 0.33
N THR A 34 -1.78 -6.78 -0.51
CA THR A 34 -3.13 -7.16 -0.06
C THR A 34 -3.07 -8.38 0.85
N GLU A 35 -2.37 -9.45 0.46
CA GLU A 35 -2.20 -10.64 1.29
C GLU A 35 -1.53 -10.29 2.64
N LYS A 36 -0.53 -9.42 2.60
CA LYS A 36 0.17 -8.96 3.79
C LYS A 36 -0.72 -8.15 4.72
N ALA A 37 -1.60 -7.29 4.18
CA ALA A 37 -2.60 -6.57 4.96
C ALA A 37 -3.61 -7.54 5.58
N ARG A 38 -4.11 -8.51 4.80
CA ARG A 38 -5.02 -9.57 5.29
C ARG A 38 -4.42 -10.45 6.39
N SER A 39 -3.10 -10.63 6.41
CA SER A 39 -2.43 -11.37 7.48
C SER A 39 -2.29 -10.58 8.79
N VAL A 40 -2.39 -9.25 8.73
CA VAL A 40 -2.24 -8.36 9.88
C VAL A 40 -3.59 -7.94 10.44
N GLU A 41 -4.59 -7.81 9.58
CA GLU A 41 -5.91 -7.30 9.93
C GLU A 41 -6.68 -8.25 10.88
N SER A 42 -7.32 -7.65 11.88
CA SER A 42 -8.30 -8.30 12.77
C SER A 42 -9.73 -8.07 12.27
N GLU A 43 -9.97 -6.91 11.65
CA GLU A 43 -11.17 -6.55 10.91
C GLU A 43 -10.81 -6.22 9.46
N PRO A 44 -11.75 -6.32 8.50
CA PRO A 44 -11.43 -6.11 7.08
C PRO A 44 -10.80 -4.73 6.82
N CYS A 45 -9.52 -4.73 6.44
CA CYS A 45 -8.82 -3.54 5.98
C CYS A 45 -9.45 -3.05 4.67
N GLN A 46 -9.68 -1.75 4.57
CA GLN A 46 -10.08 -1.12 3.32
C GLN A 46 -8.83 -0.82 2.50
N ILE A 47 -8.78 -1.35 1.29
CA ILE A 47 -7.61 -1.25 0.40
C ILE A 47 -8.06 -0.54 -0.86
N THR A 48 -7.50 0.64 -1.12
CA THR A 48 -7.88 1.50 -2.26
C THR A 48 -6.70 1.70 -3.20
N PRO A 49 -6.53 0.83 -4.21
CA PRO A 49 -5.47 0.99 -5.20
C PRO A 49 -5.87 1.95 -6.33
N THR A 50 -4.93 2.77 -6.76
CA THR A 50 -5.02 3.68 -7.90
C THR A 50 -3.85 3.42 -8.84
N PHE A 51 -4.15 3.13 -10.10
CA PHE A 51 -3.15 2.96 -11.16
C PHE A 51 -3.15 4.19 -12.06
N THR A 52 -2.00 4.81 -12.21
CA THR A 52 -1.80 5.99 -13.07
C THR A 52 -0.76 5.65 -14.14
N GLU A 53 -1.14 5.74 -15.41
CA GLU A 53 -0.18 5.57 -16.52
C GLU A 53 0.76 6.79 -16.58
N GLU A 54 2.07 6.55 -16.57
CA GLU A 54 3.11 7.57 -16.57
C GLU A 54 4.09 7.32 -17.73
N SER A 55 4.91 8.32 -18.07
CA SER A 55 5.87 8.17 -19.19
C SER A 55 6.92 7.08 -18.95
N GLU A 56 7.19 6.76 -17.69
CA GLU A 56 8.20 5.78 -17.26
C GLU A 56 7.58 4.41 -16.87
N GLY A 57 6.27 4.24 -17.03
CA GLY A 57 5.57 2.99 -16.70
C GLY A 57 4.20 3.26 -16.06
N VAL A 58 3.91 2.59 -14.95
CA VAL A 58 2.66 2.75 -14.20
C VAL A 58 2.95 3.06 -12.74
N ARG A 59 2.37 4.13 -12.23
CA ARG A 59 2.37 4.42 -10.80
C ARG A 59 1.22 3.66 -10.14
N LEU A 60 1.52 2.97 -9.05
CA LEU A 60 0.55 2.37 -8.16
C LEU A 60 0.59 3.10 -6.82
N ASP A 61 -0.52 3.75 -6.51
CA ASP A 61 -0.78 4.37 -5.21
C ASP A 61 -1.83 3.53 -4.48
N ILE A 62 -1.61 3.21 -3.20
CA ILE A 62 -2.54 2.39 -2.42
C ILE A 62 -2.69 2.99 -1.03
N ASP A 63 -3.93 3.15 -0.59
CA ASP A 63 -4.26 3.42 0.81
C ASP A 63 -4.82 2.16 1.48
N PHE A 64 -4.21 1.80 2.61
CA PHE A 64 -4.64 0.73 3.50
C PHE A 64 -5.20 1.36 4.77
N VAL A 65 -6.50 1.25 4.99
CA VAL A 65 -7.17 1.73 6.20
C VAL A 65 -7.50 0.54 7.08
N PHE A 66 -6.78 0.40 8.19
CA PHE A 66 -6.99 -0.63 9.18
C PHE A 66 -8.03 -0.21 10.23
N ALA A 67 -8.44 -1.14 11.08
CA ALA A 67 -9.39 -0.85 12.15
C ALA A 67 -8.71 -0.28 13.40
N CYS A 68 -7.40 -0.54 13.58
CA CYS A 68 -6.62 0.08 14.64
C CYS A 68 -5.18 0.45 14.22
N GLU A 69 -4.60 1.38 14.97
CA GLU A 69 -3.24 1.87 14.77
C GLU A 69 -2.18 0.76 14.87
N ALA A 70 -2.38 -0.24 15.76
CA ALA A 70 -1.43 -1.32 15.94
C ALA A 70 -1.25 -2.16 14.67
N GLU A 71 -2.33 -2.41 13.93
CA GLU A 71 -2.31 -3.12 12.65
C GLU A 71 -1.57 -2.31 11.59
N THR A 72 -1.86 -1.00 11.51
CA THR A 72 -1.15 -0.07 10.63
C THR A 72 0.36 -0.08 10.91
N LEU A 73 0.77 -0.04 12.18
CA LEU A 73 2.18 -0.09 12.57
C LEU A 73 2.83 -1.44 12.22
N ILE A 74 2.19 -2.57 12.50
CA ILE A 74 2.68 -3.91 12.14
C ILE A 74 2.85 -4.03 10.62
N PHE A 75 1.86 -3.57 9.86
CA PHE A 75 1.90 -3.59 8.41
C PHE A 75 3.06 -2.73 7.87
N GLN A 76 3.20 -1.49 8.34
CA GLN A 76 4.26 -0.56 7.95
C GLN A 76 5.67 -1.09 8.27
N LEU A 77 5.86 -1.74 9.44
CA LEU A 77 7.13 -2.40 9.77
C LEU A 77 7.49 -3.48 8.74
N GLY A 78 6.48 -4.12 8.19
CA GLY A 78 6.61 -5.12 7.15
C GLY A 78 6.78 -4.59 5.72
N LEU A 79 6.67 -3.28 5.48
CA LEU A 79 6.93 -2.63 4.18
C LEU A 79 8.39 -2.15 4.05
N ARG A 80 9.15 -2.17 5.13
CA ARG A 80 10.56 -1.73 5.19
C ARG A 80 11.52 -2.74 4.59
#